data_AF-A0A640KER9-F1
#
_entry.id   AF-A0A640KER9-F1
#
_cell.length_a   1.000
_cell.length_b   1.000
_cell.length_c   1.000
_cell.angle_alpha   90.00
_cell.angle_beta   90.00
_cell.angle_gamma   90.00
#
_symmetry.space_group_name_H-M   'P 1'
#
loop_
_entity.id
_entity.type
_entity.pdbx_description
1 polymer ?
#
loop_
_entity_poly.entity_id
_entity_poly.type
_entity_poly.pdbx_seq_one_letter_code
_entity_poly.pdbx_strand_id
1 'polypeptide(L)'
;MRAAMSSRADSSSSPMATDRFSFYCPVCDIQFSDSHAAEAHKVSRQHKRRSGELEWEARQYKRDADVTPDDVWALVRRKQAELQVIPWRELKYSEEKSGS
;
A
#
# COMPACT_ATOMS: atom_id res chain seq x y z
N MET A 1 -6.36 8.52 62.35
CA MET A 1 -5.86 9.83 62.84
C MET A 1 -4.71 10.28 61.92
N ARG A 2 -4.63 11.59 61.60
CA ARG A 2 -3.66 12.28 60.70
C ARG A 2 -2.20 12.08 61.19
N ALA A 3 -1.11 12.21 60.41
CA ALA A 3 -0.66 13.44 59.74
C ALA A 3 0.50 13.21 58.73
N ALA A 4 0.80 14.29 57.99
CA ALA A 4 1.70 14.42 56.84
C ALA A 4 3.18 14.68 57.19
N MET A 5 4.07 14.48 56.21
CA MET A 5 5.27 15.31 56.02
C MET A 5 5.62 15.46 54.54
N SER A 6 5.81 16.71 54.13
CA SER A 6 6.24 17.15 52.81
C SER A 6 7.72 16.87 52.58
N SER A 7 8.10 16.60 51.33
CA SER A 7 9.46 16.89 50.85
C SER A 7 9.36 17.44 49.44
N ARG A 8 9.78 18.69 49.31
CA ARG A 8 9.91 19.45 48.07
C ARG A 8 11.04 18.86 47.25
N ALA A 9 10.81 18.62 45.97
CA ALA A 9 11.86 18.55 44.96
C ALA A 9 11.51 19.60 43.90
N ASP A 10 11.99 20.82 44.13
CA ASP A 10 12.21 21.78 43.06
C ASP A 10 13.56 21.43 42.44
N SER A 11 13.50 20.91 41.21
CA SER A 11 14.64 20.85 40.31
C SER A 11 14.19 21.45 38.99
N SER A 12 14.18 22.78 38.96
CA SER A 12 14.19 23.56 37.73
C SER A 12 15.50 23.28 36.98
N SER A 13 15.44 22.59 35.83
CA SER A 13 16.52 22.49 34.83
C SER A 13 16.03 21.84 33.52
N SER A 14 15.52 22.67 32.62
CA SER A 14 15.39 22.49 31.15
C SER A 14 14.48 21.38 30.57
N PRO A 15 13.57 21.73 29.63
CA PRO A 15 13.02 20.76 28.70
C PRO A 15 14.13 20.42 27.69
N MET A 16 14.92 19.40 27.99
CA MET A 16 15.58 18.65 26.92
C MET A 16 14.47 17.93 26.15
N ALA A 17 13.83 18.65 25.24
CA ALA A 17 13.03 18.12 24.16
C ALA A 17 13.96 17.29 23.26
N THR A 18 14.39 16.15 23.78
CA THR A 18 14.99 15.12 22.96
C THR A 18 13.83 14.35 22.38
N ASP A 19 13.55 14.68 21.12
CA ASP A 19 12.84 13.84 20.17
C ASP A 19 13.41 12.41 20.22
N ARG A 20 12.94 11.61 21.19
CA ARG A 20 13.32 10.19 21.35
C ARG A 20 12.26 9.26 20.81
N PHE A 21 11.26 9.82 20.14
CA PHE A 21 10.20 9.14 19.45
C PHE A 21 10.11 9.62 17.99
N SER A 22 11.28 9.69 17.32
CA SER A 22 11.39 10.21 15.95
C SER A 22 10.58 9.42 14.91
N PHE A 23 10.06 8.25 15.27
CA PHE A 23 9.27 7.38 14.39
C PHE A 23 7.85 7.21 14.95
N TYR A 24 6.96 8.14 14.60
CA TYR A 24 5.54 8.12 14.97
C TYR A 24 4.66 7.77 13.78
N CYS A 25 3.63 6.97 14.01
CA CYS A 25 2.61 6.62 13.02
C CYS A 25 1.29 7.38 13.30
N PRO A 26 0.93 8.41 12.51
CA PRO A 26 -0.28 9.19 12.74
C PRO A 26 -1.58 8.42 12.45
N VAL A 27 -1.52 7.38 11.62
CA VAL A 27 -2.67 6.52 11.29
C VAL A 27 -3.05 5.62 12.47
N CYS A 28 -2.05 5.19 13.24
CA CYS A 28 -2.24 4.22 14.31
C CYS A 28 -2.14 4.81 15.71
N ASP A 29 -1.63 6.05 15.83
CA ASP A 29 -1.27 6.74 17.06
C ASP A 29 -0.29 5.93 17.92
N ILE A 30 0.81 5.49 17.30
CA ILE A 30 1.85 4.65 17.93
C ILE A 30 3.22 5.25 17.67
N GLN A 31 4.06 5.29 18.71
CA GLN A 31 5.45 5.73 18.64
C GLN A 31 6.38 4.51 18.70
N PHE A 32 7.46 4.56 17.92
CA PHE A 32 8.48 3.52 17.85
C PHE A 32 9.82 4.11 18.26
N SER A 33 10.59 3.33 19.03
CA SER A 33 11.97 3.68 19.42
C SER A 33 13.00 3.32 18.34
N ASP A 34 12.57 2.64 17.28
CA ASP A 34 13.42 2.13 16.21
C ASP A 34 12.76 2.34 14.83
N SER A 35 13.59 2.71 13.85
CA SER A 35 13.14 2.97 12.47
C SER A 35 12.67 1.70 11.78
N HIS A 36 13.40 0.59 11.94
CA HIS A 36 13.04 -0.66 11.30
C HIS A 36 11.71 -1.21 11.84
N ALA A 37 11.45 -1.08 13.13
CA ALA A 37 10.14 -1.39 13.72
C ALA A 37 9.00 -0.52 13.14
N ALA A 38 9.24 0.78 12.91
CA ALA A 38 8.25 1.67 12.31
C ALA A 38 7.97 1.34 10.84
N GLU A 39 9.00 0.98 10.07
CA GLU A 39 8.83 0.54 8.67
C GLU A 39 8.08 -0.80 8.59
N ALA A 40 8.44 -1.76 9.44
CA ALA A 40 7.71 -3.03 9.57
C ALA A 40 6.24 -2.80 9.96
N HIS A 41 5.98 -1.80 10.80
CA HIS A 41 4.61 -1.41 11.15
C HIS A 41 3.83 -0.88 9.94
N LYS A 42 4.42 -0.03 9.09
CA LYS A 42 3.73 0.55 7.92
C LYS A 42 3.28 -0.51 6.92
N VAL A 43 4.09 -1.55 6.70
CA VAL A 43 3.72 -2.67 5.82
C VAL A 43 2.76 -3.67 6.47
N SER A 44 2.53 -3.55 7.79
CA SER A 44 1.68 -4.48 8.53
C SER A 44 0.22 -4.41 8.07
N ARG A 45 -0.45 -5.55 8.11
CA ARG A 45 -1.87 -5.65 7.75
C ARG A 45 -2.77 -4.77 8.62
N GLN A 46 -2.40 -4.54 9.88
CA GLN A 46 -3.15 -3.67 10.77
C GLN A 46 -3.06 -2.20 10.35
N HIS A 47 -1.86 -1.75 9.99
CA HIS A 47 -1.67 -0.40 9.46
C HIS A 47 -2.45 -0.21 8.16
N LYS A 48 -2.27 -1.11 7.18
CA LYS A 48 -2.98 -1.07 5.89
C LYS A 48 -4.50 -1.08 6.02
N ARG A 49 -5.04 -1.73 7.06
CA ARG A 49 -6.48 -1.69 7.39
C ARG A 49 -6.89 -0.32 7.90
N ARG A 50 -6.12 0.25 8.83
CA ARG A 50 -6.42 1.55 9.44
C ARG A 50 -6.20 2.72 8.47
N SER A 51 -5.22 2.62 7.57
CA SER A 51 -4.98 3.63 6.54
C SER A 51 -6.03 3.62 5.44
N GLY A 52 -6.89 2.59 5.38
CA GLY A 52 -7.83 2.39 4.28
C GLY A 52 -7.18 1.86 3.00
N GLU A 53 -5.86 1.59 2.99
CA GLU A 53 -5.15 1.06 1.83
C GLU A 53 -5.76 -0.26 1.36
N LEU A 54 -6.05 -1.20 2.29
CA LEU A 54 -6.68 -2.47 1.91
C LEU A 54 -8.07 -2.29 1.31
N GLU A 55 -8.83 -1.29 1.78
CA GLU A 55 -10.17 -1.03 1.25
C GLU A 55 -10.08 -0.37 -0.13
N TRP A 56 -9.13 0.55 -0.32
CA TRP A 56 -8.87 1.17 -1.61
C TRP A 56 -8.42 0.13 -2.65
N GLU A 57 -7.48 -0.76 -2.28
CA GLU A 57 -7.04 -1.88 -3.12
C GLU A 57 -8.20 -2.82 -3.48
N ALA A 58 -9.05 -3.16 -2.49
CA ALA A 58 -10.22 -4.01 -2.73
C ALA A 58 -11.24 -3.36 -3.69
N ARG A 59 -11.33 -2.03 -3.74
CA ARG A 59 -12.20 -1.31 -4.68
C ARG A 59 -11.65 -1.25 -6.10
N GLN A 60 -10.35 -1.49 -6.31
CA GLN A 60 -9.76 -1.46 -7.66
C GLN A 60 -10.19 -2.64 -8.53
N TYR A 61 -10.59 -3.76 -7.91
CA TYR A 61 -10.87 -5.01 -8.61
C TYR A 61 -12.27 -5.54 -8.26
N LYS A 62 -12.96 -6.12 -9.24
CA LYS A 62 -14.16 -6.90 -8.98
C LYS A 62 -13.77 -8.14 -8.16
N ARG A 63 -14.66 -8.59 -7.27
CA ARG A 63 -14.45 -9.87 -6.58
C ARG A 63 -14.51 -11.00 -7.60
N ASP A 64 -13.71 -12.04 -7.39
CA ASP A 64 -13.66 -13.20 -8.31
C ASP A 64 -15.03 -13.83 -8.59
N ALA A 65 -15.88 -13.90 -7.57
CA ALA A 65 -17.24 -14.44 -7.68
C ALA A 65 -18.17 -13.59 -8.56
N ASP A 66 -17.85 -12.32 -8.77
CA ASP A 66 -18.66 -11.36 -9.53
C ASP A 66 -18.11 -11.16 -10.96
N VAL A 67 -17.02 -11.84 -11.34
CA VAL A 67 -16.43 -11.76 -12.69
C VAL A 67 -17.30 -12.53 -13.67
N THR A 68 -17.76 -11.84 -14.72
CA THR A 68 -18.61 -12.43 -15.76
C THR A 68 -17.79 -12.80 -17.01
N PRO A 69 -18.31 -13.68 -17.88
CA PRO A 69 -17.68 -13.95 -19.17
C PRO A 69 -17.46 -12.69 -20.01
N ASP A 70 -18.36 -11.70 -19.93
CA ASP A 70 -18.19 -10.44 -20.66
C ASP A 70 -16.98 -9.64 -20.16
N ASP A 71 -16.73 -9.61 -18.85
CA ASP A 71 -15.54 -8.98 -18.27
C ASP A 71 -14.26 -9.61 -18.82
N VAL A 72 -14.23 -10.94 -18.95
CA VAL A 72 -13.10 -11.69 -19.53
C VAL A 72 -12.93 -11.32 -21.00
N TRP A 73 -14.00 -11.34 -21.79
CA TRP A 73 -13.92 -10.96 -23.20
C TRP A 73 -13.52 -9.49 -23.39
N ALA A 74 -13.95 -8.59 -22.51
CA ALA A 74 -13.54 -7.18 -22.51
C ALA A 74 -12.04 -7.04 -22.23
N LEU A 75 -11.48 -7.82 -21.29
CA LEU A 75 -10.04 -7.88 -21.06
C LEU A 75 -9.30 -8.39 -22.31
N VAL A 76 -9.78 -9.48 -22.92
CA VAL A 76 -9.19 -10.05 -24.15
C VAL A 76 -9.17 -9.04 -25.28
N ARG A 77 -10.29 -8.34 -25.54
CA ARG A 77 -10.38 -7.31 -26.58
C ARG A 77 -9.38 -6.17 -26.36
N ARG A 78 -9.24 -5.69 -25.12
CA ARG A 78 -8.23 -4.67 -24.78
C ARG A 78 -6.82 -5.16 -25.08
N LYS A 79 -6.48 -6.39 -24.67
CA LYS A 79 -5.16 -6.97 -24.93
C LYS A 79 -4.89 -7.23 -26.41
N GLN A 80 -5.90 -7.64 -27.17
CA GLN A 80 -5.77 -7.77 -28.63
C GLN A 80 -5.48 -6.42 -29.29
N ALA A 81 -6.13 -5.34 -28.84
CA ALA A 81 -5.86 -4.00 -29.34
C ALA A 81 -4.45 -3.50 -28.96
N GLU A 82 -4.06 -3.65 -27.68
CA GLU A 82 -2.73 -3.28 -27.19
C GLU A 82 -1.60 -3.99 -27.94
N LEU A 83 -1.79 -5.28 -28.22
CA LEU A 83 -0.79 -6.11 -28.91
C LEU A 83 -0.95 -6.10 -30.43
N GLN A 84 -1.90 -5.33 -30.96
CA GLN A 84 -2.23 -5.28 -32.39
C GLN A 84 -2.40 -6.69 -32.99
N VAL A 85 -3.09 -7.58 -32.26
CA VAL A 85 -3.27 -8.97 -32.67
C VAL A 85 -4.04 -9.00 -33.98
N ILE A 86 -3.38 -9.47 -35.03
CA ILE A 86 -4.01 -9.73 -36.31
C ILE A 86 -4.67 -11.12 -36.24
N PRO A 87 -5.98 -11.23 -36.52
CA PRO A 87 -6.64 -12.52 -36.60
C PRO A 87 -5.95 -13.42 -37.62
N TRP A 88 -5.83 -14.71 -37.33
CA TRP A 88 -5.20 -15.69 -38.23
C TRP A 88 -5.74 -15.64 -39.67
N ARG A 89 -7.03 -15.33 -39.82
CA ARG A 89 -7.72 -15.20 -41.11
C ARG A 89 -7.18 -14.05 -41.99
N GLU A 90 -6.64 -13.03 -41.35
CA GLU A 90 -6.13 -11.79 -41.97
C GLU A 90 -4.61 -11.80 -42.11
N LEU A 91 -3.96 -12.85 -41.58
CA LEU A 91 -2.53 -13.06 -41.72
C LEU A 91 -2.22 -13.38 -43.20
N LYS A 92 -1.85 -12.35 -43.98
CA LYS A 92 -1.39 -12.54 -45.34
C LYS A 92 0.11 -12.84 -45.32
N TYR A 93 0.48 -14.05 -45.74
CA TYR A 93 1.86 -14.38 -46.05
C TYR A 93 2.33 -13.49 -47.20
N SER A 94 3.26 -12.59 -46.94
CA SER A 94 3.94 -11.82 -47.98
C SER A 94 5.23 -12.57 -48.29
N GLU A 95 5.27 -13.24 -49.44
CA GLU A 95 6.50 -13.77 -50.00
C GLU A 95 7.30 -12.56 -50.50
N GLU A 96 8.02 -11.91 -49.58
CA GLU A 96 9.02 -10.93 -49.94
C GLU A 96 10.10 -11.68 -50.73
N LYS A 97 9.93 -11.56 -52.04
CA LYS A 97 10.79 -12.05 -53.10
C LYS A 97 12.23 -11.65 -52.78
N SER A 98 12.97 -12.52 -52.12
CA SER A 98 14.44 -12.55 -52.11
C SER A 98 14.88 -12.91 -53.52
N GLY A 99 14.73 -11.96 -54.44
CA GLY A 99 15.06 -12.09 -55.85
C GLY A 99 16.31 -11.28 -56.16
N SER A 100 17.37 -12.06 -56.43
CA SER A 100 18.62 -11.74 -57.15
C SER A 100 19.69 -10.91 -56.46
#